data_AF-A0A7W6LVH6-F1
#
_entry.id   AF-A0A7W6LVH6-F1
#
_cell.length_a   1.000
_cell.length_b   1.000
_cell.length_c   1.000
_cell.angle_alpha   90.00
_cell.angle_beta   90.00
_cell.angle_gamma   90.00
#
_symmetry.space_group_name_H-M   'P 1'
#
loop_
_entity.id
_entity.type
_entity.pdbx_description
1 polymer ?
#
loop_
_entity_poly.entity_id
_entity_poly.type
_entity_poly.pdbx_seq_one_letter_code
_entity_poly.pdbx_strand_id
1 'polypeptide(L)'
;MTDATAPCASARLYSQTEHDDRGNFHYEGDLYRAGEALPSLASRIERHLAQHFAESTFAIRTEKFSGGRKVIAEILDAPTDLTGRDAQNAFIVEVRDQMERFGSTRTNPLQDFWSCSFYCEVRIAQAYWSALAKRSGSRNPVDTVISLAAFKKRIKAGDQLKLIDAPAGHRLLGTTREITKVRSGDLILEGRSYLSFPRASAFACDGRLIRIAIGSEYGPDDHLLYEWIRLNAA
;
A
#
# COMPACT_ATOMS: atom_id res chain seq x y z
N MET A 1 26.95 3.66 34.16
CA MET A 1 26.27 3.24 35.40
C MET A 1 25.40 2.06 34.99
N THR A 2 25.74 0.86 35.45
CA THR A 2 25.08 -0.40 35.09
C THR A 2 23.74 -0.48 35.80
N ASP A 3 22.65 -0.17 35.08
CA ASP A 3 21.32 -0.54 35.54
C ASP A 3 21.19 -2.06 35.41
N ALA A 4 21.08 -2.72 36.56
CA ALA A 4 20.77 -4.13 36.65
C ALA A 4 19.37 -4.35 36.08
N THR A 5 19.26 -5.02 34.93
CA THR A 5 18.00 -5.38 34.31
C THR A 5 17.20 -6.26 35.26
N ALA A 6 16.04 -5.78 35.71
CA ALA A 6 15.11 -6.58 36.52
C ALA A 6 14.72 -7.86 35.75
N PRO A 7 14.61 -9.05 36.40
CA PRO A 7 14.50 -10.35 35.71
C PRO A 7 13.19 -10.62 34.96
N CYS A 8 12.38 -9.60 34.66
CA CYS A 8 11.07 -9.75 34.03
C CYS A 8 10.71 -8.59 33.10
N ALA A 9 11.65 -7.69 32.78
CA ALA A 9 11.40 -6.64 31.79
C ALA A 9 11.43 -7.24 30.39
N SER A 10 10.37 -7.01 29.60
CA SER A 10 10.35 -7.35 28.17
C SER A 10 11.55 -6.71 27.48
N ALA A 11 12.23 -7.47 26.61
CA ALA A 11 13.31 -6.92 25.79
C ALA A 11 12.81 -5.68 25.04
N ARG A 12 13.53 -4.55 25.15
CA ARG A 12 13.18 -3.31 24.44
C ARG A 12 13.19 -3.56 22.94
N LEU A 13 12.23 -2.98 22.23
CA LEU A 13 12.19 -3.04 20.78
C LEU A 13 13.18 -2.06 20.15
N TYR A 14 13.54 -2.29 18.89
CA TYR A 14 14.46 -1.42 18.14
C TYR A 14 13.95 0.02 18.10
N SER A 15 12.66 0.21 17.79
CA SER A 15 12.00 1.52 17.72
C SER A 15 11.95 2.26 19.06
N GLN A 16 12.07 1.54 20.18
CA GLN A 16 12.04 2.08 21.54
C GLN A 16 13.44 2.39 22.08
N THR A 17 14.49 2.11 21.30
CA THR A 17 15.87 2.31 21.70
C THR A 17 16.31 3.72 21.33
N GLU A 18 16.70 4.51 22.33
CA GLU A 18 17.19 5.87 22.14
C GLU A 18 18.71 5.90 21.91
N HIS A 19 19.20 6.99 21.33
CA HIS A 19 20.63 7.26 21.30
C HIS A 19 21.08 7.78 22.67
N ASP A 20 22.31 7.46 23.07
CA ASP A 20 22.90 8.07 24.26
C ASP A 20 23.28 9.54 24.02
N ASP A 21 23.67 10.24 25.09
CA ASP A 21 24.09 11.66 25.04
C ASP A 21 25.26 11.94 24.07
N ARG A 22 25.96 10.90 23.62
CA ARG A 22 27.09 10.98 22.66
C ARG A 22 26.69 10.57 21.25
N GLY A 23 25.41 10.34 21.00
CA GLY A 23 24.88 9.90 19.71
C GLY A 23 25.19 8.44 19.38
N ASN A 24 25.60 7.62 20.35
CA ASN A 24 25.73 6.18 20.12
C ASN A 24 24.36 5.53 20.19
N PHE A 25 24.07 4.68 19.21
CA PHE A 25 22.96 3.77 19.24
C PHE A 25 23.50 2.35 19.39
N HIS A 26 22.96 1.60 20.34
CA HIS A 26 23.27 0.20 20.51
C HIS A 26 22.00 -0.59 20.76
N TYR A 27 21.77 -1.57 19.91
CA TYR A 27 20.64 -2.47 20.00
C TYR A 27 21.13 -3.89 19.72
N GLU A 28 20.78 -4.83 20.60
CA GLU A 28 20.97 -6.26 20.40
C GLU A 28 19.65 -6.95 20.70
N GLY A 29 19.09 -7.59 19.68
CA GLY A 29 17.83 -8.31 19.80
C GLY A 29 17.98 -9.60 20.59
N ASP A 30 16.95 -9.97 21.34
CA ASP A 30 16.92 -11.16 22.21
C ASP A 30 16.97 -12.49 21.43
N LEU A 31 16.68 -12.48 20.13
CA LEU A 31 16.72 -13.65 19.25
C LEU A 31 17.97 -13.68 18.35
N TYR A 32 18.87 -12.70 18.51
CA TYR A 32 20.10 -12.58 17.73
C TYR A 32 21.03 -13.78 17.94
N ARG A 33 21.67 -14.22 16.84
CA ARG A 33 22.72 -15.24 16.86
C ARG A 33 23.89 -14.78 16.01
N ALA A 34 25.05 -14.62 16.64
CA ALA A 34 26.27 -14.20 15.96
C ALA A 34 26.66 -15.19 14.84
N GLY A 35 27.00 -14.67 13.67
CA GLY A 35 27.47 -15.47 12.54
C GLY A 35 26.40 -16.32 11.83
N GLU A 36 25.12 -16.15 12.15
CA GLU A 36 24.04 -16.94 11.53
C GLU A 36 23.96 -16.73 10.01
N ALA A 37 23.90 -17.82 9.24
CA ALA A 37 23.80 -17.78 7.79
C ALA A 37 22.50 -17.10 7.32
N LEU A 38 22.56 -16.33 6.23
CA LEU A 38 21.42 -15.53 5.73
C LEU A 38 20.14 -16.33 5.43
N PRO A 39 20.21 -17.51 4.79
CA PRO A 39 19.01 -18.32 4.60
C PRO A 39 18.39 -18.79 5.91
N SER A 40 19.21 -19.21 6.88
CA SER A 40 18.73 -19.68 8.19
C SER A 40 18.10 -18.55 9.01
N LEU A 41 18.71 -17.35 8.98
CA LEU A 41 18.14 -16.13 9.55
C LEU A 41 16.76 -15.86 8.93
N ALA A 42 16.68 -15.83 7.61
CA ALA A 42 15.44 -15.53 6.88
C ALA A 42 14.31 -16.51 7.24
N SER A 43 14.59 -17.82 7.25
CA SER A 43 13.59 -18.83 7.62
C SER A 43 13.15 -18.73 9.09
N ARG A 44 14.03 -18.30 10.01
CA ARG A 44 13.64 -18.05 11.41
C ARG A 44 12.78 -16.81 11.55
N ILE A 45 13.12 -15.72 10.85
CA ILE A 45 12.31 -14.51 10.82
C ILE A 45 10.93 -14.82 10.24
N GLU A 46 10.86 -15.52 9.11
CA GLU A 46 9.60 -15.91 8.47
C GLU A 46 8.69 -16.67 9.44
N ARG A 47 9.23 -17.70 10.10
CA ARG A 47 8.48 -18.49 11.09
C ARG A 47 8.04 -17.64 12.27
N HIS A 48 8.89 -16.75 12.75
CA HIS A 48 8.58 -15.86 13.86
C HIS A 48 7.45 -14.89 13.52
N LEU A 49 7.51 -14.26 12.34
CA LEU A 49 6.45 -13.36 11.86
C LEU A 49 5.13 -14.12 11.70
N ALA A 50 5.14 -15.32 11.12
CA ALA A 50 3.94 -16.14 10.96
C ALA A 50 3.32 -16.56 12.32
N GLN A 51 4.14 -16.74 13.36
CA GLN A 51 3.66 -17.03 14.71
C GLN A 51 3.15 -15.80 15.45
N HIS A 52 3.81 -14.65 15.27
CA HIS A 52 3.46 -13.41 15.96
C HIS A 52 2.24 -12.73 15.35
N PHE A 53 2.12 -12.76 14.02
CA PHE A 53 1.02 -12.17 13.26
C PHE A 53 0.19 -13.26 12.59
N ALA A 54 -0.55 -14.04 13.39
CA ALA A 54 -1.27 -15.22 12.93
C ALA A 54 -2.29 -14.95 11.79
N GLU A 55 -2.81 -13.72 11.71
CA GLU A 55 -3.79 -13.31 10.68
C GLU A 55 -3.14 -12.57 9.50
N SER A 56 -1.82 -12.41 9.48
CA SER A 56 -1.09 -11.72 8.42
C SER A 56 -0.21 -12.70 7.64
N THR A 57 -0.05 -12.44 6.35
CA THR A 57 0.80 -13.23 5.46
C THR A 57 1.97 -12.40 4.98
N PHE A 58 3.17 -12.98 5.01
CA PHE A 58 4.41 -12.33 4.59
C PHE A 58 5.14 -13.19 3.55
N ALA A 59 5.92 -12.55 2.68
CA ALA A 59 7.02 -13.19 1.97
C ALA A 59 8.35 -12.63 2.45
N ILE A 60 9.32 -13.49 2.74
CA ILE A 60 10.68 -13.07 3.10
C ILE A 60 11.59 -13.17 1.89
N ARG A 61 12.30 -12.08 1.61
CA ARG A 61 13.35 -11.99 0.60
C ARG A 61 14.67 -11.59 1.24
N THR A 62 15.76 -11.99 0.61
CA THR A 62 17.11 -11.66 1.09
C THR A 62 17.99 -11.16 -0.03
N GLU A 63 18.84 -10.18 0.27
CA GLU A 63 19.82 -9.65 -0.67
C GLU A 63 21.22 -9.63 -0.03
N LYS A 64 22.25 -9.79 -0.85
CA LYS A 64 23.65 -9.57 -0.47
C LYS A 64 24.26 -8.52 -1.39
N PHE A 65 25.03 -7.61 -0.82
CA PHE A 65 25.72 -6.55 -1.54
C PHE A 65 27.04 -6.22 -0.86
N SER A 66 27.87 -5.38 -1.47
CA SER A 66 29.21 -5.04 -0.97
C SER A 66 29.22 -4.47 0.45
N GLY A 67 28.13 -3.78 0.85
CA GLY A 67 27.95 -3.21 2.18
C GLY A 67 27.25 -4.10 3.21
N GLY A 68 26.88 -5.34 2.85
CA GLY A 68 26.31 -6.29 3.80
C GLY A 68 25.21 -7.20 3.23
N ARG A 69 24.22 -7.49 4.08
CA ARG A 69 23.10 -8.39 3.79
C ARG A 69 21.81 -7.73 4.23
N LYS A 70 20.73 -7.94 3.49
CA LYS A 70 19.41 -7.39 3.76
C LYS A 70 18.38 -8.49 3.89
N VAL A 71 17.42 -8.31 4.79
CA VAL A 71 16.20 -9.11 4.87
C VAL A 71 15.01 -8.17 4.61
N ILE A 72 14.16 -8.54 3.67
CA ILE A 72 12.98 -7.78 3.25
C ILE A 72 11.75 -8.61 3.62
N ALA A 73 10.82 -8.04 4.37
CA ALA A 73 9.49 -8.60 4.57
C ALA A 73 8.47 -7.88 3.69
N GLU A 74 7.85 -8.64 2.79
CA GLU A 74 6.72 -8.18 1.97
C GLU A 74 5.42 -8.57 2.65
N ILE A 75 4.61 -7.59 3.05
CA ILE A 75 3.27 -7.81 3.59
C ILE A 75 2.37 -8.19 2.42
N LEU A 76 1.86 -9.42 2.42
CA LEU A 76 0.99 -9.96 1.37
C LEU A 76 -0.48 -9.90 1.74
N ASP A 77 -0.80 -9.99 3.02
CA ASP A 77 -2.15 -9.80 3.55
C ASP A 77 -2.09 -9.46 5.04
N ALA A 78 -3.07 -8.72 5.54
CA ALA A 78 -3.26 -8.41 6.96
C ALA A 78 -4.72 -8.00 7.21
N PRO A 79 -5.27 -8.24 8.41
CA PRO A 79 -6.64 -7.82 8.76
C PRO A 79 -6.78 -6.30 8.84
N THR A 80 -5.70 -5.62 9.26
CA THR A 80 -5.65 -4.17 9.39
C THR A 80 -5.80 -3.47 8.04
N ASP A 81 -6.60 -2.41 7.98
CA ASP A 81 -6.67 -1.53 6.82
C ASP A 81 -5.47 -0.57 6.80
N LEU A 82 -4.48 -0.91 5.98
CA LEU A 82 -3.28 -0.11 5.72
C LEU A 82 -3.45 0.96 4.63
N THR A 83 -4.67 1.37 4.26
CA THR A 83 -4.84 2.50 3.31
C THR A 83 -4.33 3.82 3.88
N GLY A 84 -4.54 4.06 5.18
CA GLY A 84 -4.06 5.26 5.86
C GLY A 84 -2.55 5.24 6.10
N ARG A 85 -1.86 6.36 5.82
CA ARG A 85 -0.39 6.46 5.97
C ARG A 85 0.08 6.19 7.40
N ASP A 86 -0.67 6.62 8.39
CA ASP A 86 -0.33 6.38 9.80
C ASP A 86 -0.43 4.89 10.16
N ALA A 87 -1.47 4.20 9.67
CA ALA A 87 -1.62 2.75 9.83
C ALA A 87 -0.51 1.98 9.10
N GLN A 88 -0.12 2.41 7.90
CA GLN A 88 1.04 1.84 7.18
C GLN A 88 2.31 1.95 8.03
N ASN A 89 2.62 3.16 8.49
CA ASN A 89 3.85 3.43 9.23
C ASN A 89 3.87 2.65 10.54
N ALA A 90 2.77 2.63 11.29
CA ALA A 90 2.67 1.89 12.55
C ALA A 90 2.90 0.39 12.33
N PHE A 91 2.23 -0.22 11.35
CA PHE A 91 2.37 -1.65 11.09
C PHE A 91 3.76 -2.02 10.53
N ILE A 92 4.34 -1.15 9.69
CA ILE A 92 5.72 -1.31 9.20
C ILE A 92 6.72 -1.28 10.36
N VAL A 93 6.56 -0.35 11.30
CA VAL A 93 7.42 -0.26 12.49
C VAL A 93 7.26 -1.50 13.37
N GLU A 94 6.03 -1.96 13.59
CA GLU A 94 5.74 -3.15 14.40
C GLU A 94 6.38 -4.41 13.81
N VAL A 95 6.21 -4.66 12.50
CA VAL A 95 6.85 -5.79 11.81
C VAL A 95 8.37 -5.66 11.85
N ARG A 96 8.90 -4.45 11.62
CA ARG A 96 10.34 -4.19 11.69
C ARG A 96 10.89 -4.51 13.06
N ASP A 97 10.23 -4.08 14.14
CA ASP A 97 10.67 -4.38 15.50
C ASP A 97 10.78 -5.89 15.74
N GLN A 98 9.83 -6.68 15.23
CA GLN A 98 9.92 -8.14 15.34
C GLN A 98 11.07 -8.75 14.52
N MET A 99 11.40 -8.17 13.36
CA MET A 99 12.56 -8.60 12.58
C MET A 99 13.88 -8.21 13.25
N GLU A 100 13.98 -6.98 13.76
CA GLU A 100 15.19 -6.46 14.39
C GLU A 100 15.55 -7.26 15.66
N ARG A 101 14.60 -7.93 16.34
CA ARG A 101 14.92 -8.89 17.43
C ARG A 101 15.92 -9.99 17.04
N PHE A 102 16.11 -10.28 15.76
CA PHE A 102 17.13 -11.21 15.26
C PHE A 102 18.46 -10.55 14.91
N GLY A 103 18.57 -9.25 15.09
CA GLY A 103 19.70 -8.44 14.66
C GLY A 103 20.43 -7.76 15.79
N SER A 104 21.58 -7.22 15.45
CA SER A 104 22.37 -6.33 16.27
C SER A 104 22.75 -5.11 15.45
N THR A 105 22.59 -3.92 16.03
CA THR A 105 22.92 -2.66 15.37
C THR A 105 23.69 -1.77 16.34
N ARG A 106 24.83 -1.26 15.86
CA ARG A 106 25.65 -0.29 16.56
C ARG A 106 25.98 0.83 15.58
N THR A 107 25.55 2.04 15.90
CA THR A 107 25.81 3.20 15.03
C THR A 107 26.23 4.39 15.87
N ASN A 108 27.00 5.27 15.25
CA ASN A 108 27.21 6.63 15.75
C ASN A 108 27.27 7.54 14.51
N PRO A 109 26.14 8.19 14.16
CA PRO A 109 26.07 9.06 12.99
C PRO A 109 27.05 10.25 13.05
N LEU A 110 27.37 10.74 14.25
CA LEU A 110 28.32 11.85 14.44
C LEU A 110 29.76 11.45 14.11
N GLN A 111 30.06 10.16 14.10
CA GLN A 111 31.37 9.58 13.78
C GLN A 111 31.37 8.81 12.46
N ASP A 112 30.31 8.93 11.65
CA ASP A 112 30.12 8.16 10.41
C ASP A 112 30.30 6.64 10.61
N PHE A 113 29.91 6.14 11.78
CA PHE A 113 30.04 4.73 12.12
C PHE A 113 28.69 4.01 11.99
N TRP A 114 28.66 2.95 11.17
CA TRP A 114 27.50 2.10 11.02
C TRP A 114 27.89 0.63 10.98
N SER A 115 27.36 -0.17 11.91
CA SER A 115 27.55 -1.61 11.93
C SER A 115 26.24 -2.27 12.28
N CYS A 116 25.76 -3.16 11.42
CA CYS A 116 24.56 -3.95 11.68
C CYS A 116 24.76 -5.39 11.18
N SER A 117 24.08 -6.35 11.80
CA SER A 117 24.12 -7.75 11.38
C SER A 117 23.42 -7.99 10.04
N PHE A 118 22.39 -7.19 9.75
CA PHE A 118 21.69 -7.13 8.48
C PHE A 118 20.88 -5.83 8.39
N TYR A 119 20.56 -5.40 7.17
CA TYR A 119 19.62 -4.32 6.90
C TYR A 119 18.19 -4.86 6.88
N CYS A 120 17.29 -4.20 7.61
CA CYS A 120 15.88 -4.59 7.68
C CYS A 120 15.02 -3.66 6.80
N GLU A 121 14.17 -4.25 5.97
CA GLU A 121 13.20 -3.52 5.14
C GLU A 121 11.83 -4.20 5.22
N VAL A 122 10.78 -3.41 5.41
CA VAL A 122 9.39 -3.89 5.39
C VAL A 122 8.63 -3.08 4.36
N ARG A 123 7.90 -3.76 3.48
CA ARG A 123 7.09 -3.11 2.45
C ARG A 123 5.75 -3.79 2.25
N ILE A 124 4.75 -3.01 1.85
CA ILE A 124 3.43 -3.52 1.50
C ILE A 124 3.46 -3.93 0.04
N ALA A 125 3.20 -5.21 -0.25
CA ALA A 125 3.22 -5.71 -1.61
C ALA A 125 1.90 -5.45 -2.34
N GLN A 126 1.94 -5.50 -3.67
CA GLN A 126 0.74 -5.43 -4.51
C GLN A 126 -0.32 -6.50 -4.16
N ALA A 127 0.12 -7.66 -3.65
CA ALA A 127 -0.77 -8.73 -3.19
C ALA A 127 -1.68 -8.27 -2.05
N TYR A 128 -1.17 -7.49 -1.09
CA TYR A 128 -1.95 -6.96 0.03
C TYR A 128 -3.11 -6.09 -0.45
N TRP A 129 -2.81 -5.20 -1.39
CA TRP A 129 -3.81 -4.33 -2.02
C TRP A 129 -4.91 -5.10 -2.74
N SER A 130 -4.54 -6.18 -3.41
CA SER A 130 -5.49 -7.08 -4.07
C SER A 130 -6.34 -7.87 -3.07
N ALA A 131 -5.78 -8.26 -1.94
CA ALA A 131 -6.50 -8.92 -0.86
C ALA A 131 -7.47 -7.96 -0.15
N LEU A 132 -7.06 -6.71 0.06
CA LEU A 132 -7.87 -5.65 0.67
C LEU A 132 -9.11 -5.37 -0.16
N ALA A 133 -8.95 -5.17 -1.47
CA ALA A 133 -10.06 -4.94 -2.38
C ALA A 133 -11.10 -6.08 -2.36
N LYS A 134 -10.65 -7.33 -2.17
CA LYS A 134 -11.55 -8.50 -2.07
C LYS A 134 -12.35 -8.51 -0.77
N ARG A 135 -11.74 -8.17 0.38
CA ARG A 135 -12.41 -8.21 1.70
C ARG A 135 -13.31 -7.00 1.96
N SER A 136 -12.88 -5.81 1.55
CA SER A 136 -13.62 -4.57 1.81
C SER A 136 -14.84 -4.42 0.90
N GLY A 137 -14.95 -5.27 -0.12
CA GLY A 137 -15.87 -5.08 -1.23
C GLY A 137 -15.44 -3.90 -2.09
N SER A 138 -15.74 -3.95 -3.38
CA SER A 138 -15.41 -2.83 -4.26
C SER A 138 -16.21 -1.60 -3.82
N ARG A 139 -15.55 -0.54 -3.32
CA ARG A 139 -16.17 0.77 -3.07
C ARG A 139 -16.97 1.16 -4.31
N ASN A 140 -18.27 1.40 -4.18
CA ASN A 140 -19.24 1.60 -5.27
C ASN A 140 -19.21 0.50 -6.36
N PRO A 141 -19.82 -0.67 -6.11
CA PRO A 141 -19.92 -1.70 -7.13
C PRO A 141 -20.80 -1.20 -8.29
N VAL A 142 -20.36 -1.44 -9.52
CA VAL A 142 -21.13 -1.17 -10.74
C VAL A 142 -21.11 -2.44 -11.56
N ASP A 143 -22.29 -2.98 -11.87
CA ASP A 143 -22.39 -4.18 -12.68
C ASP A 143 -21.88 -3.94 -14.09
N THR A 144 -21.12 -4.88 -14.65
CA THR A 144 -20.56 -4.79 -16.00
C THR A 144 -21.59 -5.21 -17.06
N VAL A 145 -22.76 -4.56 -17.10
CA VAL A 145 -23.83 -4.87 -18.06
C VAL A 145 -23.49 -4.38 -19.47
N ILE A 146 -22.78 -3.26 -19.57
CA ILE A 146 -22.36 -2.65 -20.83
C ILE A 146 -20.83 -2.68 -20.92
N SER A 147 -20.31 -3.37 -21.95
CA SER A 147 -18.87 -3.37 -22.24
C SER A 147 -18.39 -1.97 -22.68
N LEU A 148 -17.09 -1.68 -22.50
CA LEU A 148 -16.51 -0.41 -22.95
C LEU A 148 -16.79 -0.13 -24.43
N ALA A 149 -16.73 -1.15 -25.29
CA ALA A 149 -17.02 -1.01 -26.72
C ALA A 149 -18.50 -0.67 -26.99
N ALA A 150 -19.42 -1.31 -26.27
CA ALA A 150 -20.86 -1.00 -26.38
C ALA A 150 -21.17 0.39 -25.82
N PHE A 151 -20.52 0.77 -24.72
CA PHE A 151 -20.64 2.09 -24.12
C PHE A 151 -20.19 3.20 -25.08
N LYS A 152 -19.01 3.07 -25.70
CA LYS A 152 -18.49 4.01 -26.70
C LYS A 152 -19.44 4.23 -27.89
N LYS A 153 -20.27 3.24 -28.23
CA LYS A 153 -21.28 3.36 -29.29
C LYS A 153 -22.56 4.07 -28.84
N ARG A 154 -22.85 4.06 -27.53
CA ARG A 154 -24.11 4.61 -26.97
C ARG A 154 -23.95 6.03 -26.43
N ILE A 155 -22.77 6.36 -25.90
CA ILE A 155 -22.48 7.70 -25.39
C ILE A 155 -22.37 8.70 -26.55
N LYS A 156 -23.00 9.87 -26.40
CA LYS A 156 -23.07 10.89 -27.45
C LYS A 156 -22.83 12.30 -26.89
N ALA A 157 -22.53 13.24 -27.78
CA ALA A 157 -22.52 14.65 -27.41
C ALA A 157 -23.92 15.09 -26.95
N GLY A 158 -23.96 15.96 -25.94
CA GLY A 158 -25.17 16.42 -25.25
C GLY A 158 -25.58 15.55 -24.05
N ASP A 159 -25.09 14.31 -23.93
CA ASP A 159 -25.22 13.57 -22.67
C ASP A 159 -24.45 14.29 -21.55
N GLN A 160 -24.84 14.08 -20.29
CA GLN A 160 -24.17 14.67 -19.14
C GLN A 160 -23.58 13.59 -18.23
N LEU A 161 -22.45 13.92 -17.62
CA LEU A 161 -21.78 13.09 -16.61
C LEU A 161 -21.71 13.86 -15.30
N LYS A 162 -22.33 13.32 -14.25
CA LYS A 162 -22.18 13.81 -12.88
C LYS A 162 -21.14 12.98 -12.15
N LEU A 163 -20.06 13.61 -11.68
CA LEU A 163 -19.05 12.90 -10.89
C LEU A 163 -19.57 12.70 -9.47
N ILE A 164 -19.84 11.46 -9.08
CA ILE A 164 -20.46 11.11 -7.80
C ILE A 164 -19.48 10.50 -6.79
N ASP A 165 -18.39 9.89 -7.25
CA ASP A 165 -17.26 9.50 -6.39
C ASP A 165 -15.93 9.66 -7.12
N ALA A 166 -14.89 10.03 -6.37
CA ALA A 166 -13.53 10.20 -6.87
C ALA A 166 -12.53 10.10 -5.70
N PRO A 167 -11.23 9.92 -5.97
CA PRO A 167 -10.21 9.98 -4.93
C PRO A 167 -10.23 11.32 -4.17
N ALA A 168 -9.73 11.30 -2.93
CA ALA A 168 -9.76 12.46 -2.04
C ALA A 168 -9.14 13.71 -2.70
N GLY A 169 -9.79 14.87 -2.54
CA GLY A 169 -9.32 16.14 -3.10
C GLY A 169 -9.69 16.41 -4.56
N HIS A 170 -10.51 15.56 -5.19
CA HIS A 170 -10.96 15.80 -6.57
C HIS A 170 -11.93 16.99 -6.66
N ARG A 171 -11.44 18.11 -7.22
CA ARG A 171 -12.13 19.42 -7.26
C ARG A 171 -13.51 19.43 -7.92
N LEU A 172 -13.79 18.44 -8.76
CA LEU A 172 -15.02 18.36 -9.56
C LEU A 172 -16.04 17.38 -8.98
N LEU A 173 -15.82 16.84 -7.78
CA LEU A 173 -16.77 15.95 -7.13
C LEU A 173 -18.12 16.66 -6.92
N GLY A 174 -19.21 15.99 -7.29
CA GLY A 174 -20.58 16.53 -7.25
C GLY A 174 -20.97 17.35 -8.49
N THR A 175 -20.04 17.69 -9.38
CA THR A 175 -20.34 18.50 -10.57
C THR A 175 -20.93 17.66 -11.70
N THR A 176 -21.95 18.21 -12.37
CA THR A 176 -22.51 17.68 -13.62
C THR A 176 -21.91 18.47 -14.78
N ARG A 177 -21.40 17.78 -15.80
CA ARG A 177 -20.83 18.41 -16.99
C ARG A 177 -21.38 17.76 -18.25
N GLU A 178 -21.67 18.57 -19.25
CA GLU A 178 -22.11 18.11 -20.56
C GLU A 178 -20.94 17.58 -21.40
N ILE A 179 -21.18 16.53 -22.17
CA ILE A 179 -20.26 16.00 -23.17
C ILE A 179 -20.40 16.84 -24.44
N THR A 180 -19.37 17.61 -24.74
CA THR A 180 -19.32 18.44 -25.96
C THR A 180 -18.87 17.64 -27.18
N LYS A 181 -18.04 16.61 -26.99
CA LYS A 181 -17.54 15.75 -28.08
C LYS A 181 -17.13 14.38 -27.58
N VAL A 182 -17.41 13.34 -28.35
CA VAL A 182 -16.95 11.96 -28.13
C VAL A 182 -15.87 11.63 -29.17
N ARG A 183 -14.72 11.11 -28.74
CA ARG A 183 -13.65 10.61 -29.62
C ARG A 183 -13.42 9.12 -29.36
N SER A 184 -12.54 8.48 -30.14
CA SER A 184 -12.22 7.06 -29.94
C SER A 184 -11.50 6.78 -28.61
N GLY A 185 -10.68 7.74 -28.16
CA GLY A 185 -9.83 7.64 -26.96
C GLY A 185 -10.33 8.41 -25.75
N ASP A 186 -11.20 9.40 -25.91
CA ASP A 186 -11.66 10.28 -24.83
C ASP A 186 -13.06 10.86 -25.05
N LEU A 187 -13.56 11.51 -24.01
CA LEU A 187 -14.72 12.39 -24.00
C LEU A 187 -14.26 13.81 -23.68
N ILE A 188 -14.75 14.81 -24.40
CA ILE A 188 -14.55 16.22 -24.06
C ILE A 188 -15.76 16.70 -23.30
N LEU A 189 -15.53 17.14 -22.07
CA LEU A 189 -16.53 17.71 -21.19
C LEU A 189 -16.50 19.24 -21.29
N GLU A 190 -17.60 19.86 -20.90
CA GLU A 190 -17.69 21.29 -20.68
C GLU A 190 -16.50 21.82 -19.85
N GLY A 191 -16.02 23.03 -20.17
CA GLY A 191 -14.83 23.61 -19.55
C GLY A 191 -13.49 23.11 -20.10
N ARG A 192 -13.46 22.53 -21.31
CA ARG A 192 -12.26 21.98 -21.99
C ARG A 192 -11.52 20.90 -21.18
N SER A 193 -12.26 20.21 -20.31
CA SER A 193 -11.75 19.04 -19.60
C SER A 193 -11.96 17.78 -20.43
N TYR A 194 -11.08 16.80 -20.32
CA TYR A 194 -11.19 15.53 -21.05
C TYR A 194 -11.21 14.35 -20.09
N LEU A 195 -11.92 13.30 -20.46
CA LEU A 195 -11.99 12.02 -19.75
C LEU A 195 -11.55 10.91 -20.70
N SER A 196 -10.37 10.35 -20.47
CA SER A 196 -9.83 9.27 -21.29
C SER A 196 -10.50 7.94 -20.98
N PHE A 197 -10.74 7.13 -22.01
CA PHE A 197 -11.24 5.78 -21.81
C PHE A 197 -10.16 4.88 -21.24
N PRO A 198 -10.46 4.09 -20.19
CA PRO A 198 -9.51 3.15 -19.61
C PRO A 198 -9.36 1.90 -20.51
N ARG A 199 -8.50 0.97 -20.07
CA ARG A 199 -8.52 -0.41 -20.60
C ARG A 199 -9.83 -1.09 -20.21
N ALA A 200 -10.24 -2.11 -20.98
CA ALA A 200 -11.50 -2.82 -20.75
C ALA A 200 -11.60 -3.43 -19.32
N SER A 201 -10.50 -3.91 -18.76
CA SER A 201 -10.44 -4.46 -17.39
C SER A 201 -10.63 -3.42 -16.28
N ALA A 202 -10.54 -2.14 -16.62
CA ALA A 202 -10.66 -1.01 -15.69
C ALA A 202 -11.97 -0.21 -15.92
N PHE A 203 -12.93 -0.79 -16.63
CA PHE A 203 -14.21 -0.16 -16.97
C PHE A 203 -15.38 -1.02 -16.49
N ALA A 204 -16.36 -0.39 -15.85
CA ALA A 204 -17.67 -1.01 -15.59
C ALA A 204 -18.80 -0.01 -15.84
N CYS A 205 -19.92 -0.50 -16.38
CA CYS A 205 -21.10 0.32 -16.62
C CYS A 205 -22.38 -0.53 -16.58
N ASP A 206 -23.34 -0.12 -15.76
CA ASP A 206 -24.64 -0.79 -15.62
C ASP A 206 -25.74 -0.17 -16.50
N GLY A 207 -25.40 0.88 -17.26
CA GLY A 207 -26.33 1.67 -18.08
C GLY A 207 -26.74 3.01 -17.49
N ARG A 208 -26.49 3.23 -16.20
CA ARG A 208 -26.65 4.53 -15.51
C ARG A 208 -25.35 4.96 -14.86
N LEU A 209 -24.68 4.09 -14.11
CA LEU A 209 -23.40 4.36 -13.49
C LEU A 209 -22.26 3.93 -14.41
N ILE A 210 -21.18 4.70 -14.39
CA ILE A 210 -19.93 4.43 -15.10
C ILE A 210 -18.80 4.49 -14.09
N ARG A 211 -18.09 3.38 -13.92
CA ARG A 211 -16.89 3.29 -13.10
C ARG A 211 -15.66 3.17 -13.98
N ILE A 212 -14.68 4.03 -13.73
CA ILE A 212 -13.37 4.01 -14.38
C ILE A 212 -12.33 3.85 -13.29
N ALA A 213 -11.69 2.68 -13.23
CA ALA A 213 -10.59 2.45 -12.31
C ALA A 213 -9.36 3.26 -12.75
N ILE A 214 -8.81 4.01 -11.81
CA ILE A 214 -7.59 4.83 -11.96
C ILE A 214 -6.55 4.48 -10.89
N GLY A 215 -6.74 3.32 -10.24
CA GLY A 215 -5.93 2.83 -9.14
C GLY A 215 -4.44 2.82 -9.44
N SER A 216 -3.66 3.17 -8.42
CA SER A 216 -2.20 3.09 -8.43
C SER A 216 -1.73 2.02 -7.44
N GLU A 217 -0.41 1.78 -7.39
CA GLU A 217 0.19 0.92 -6.36
C GLU A 217 -0.11 1.40 -4.93
N TYR A 218 -0.34 2.71 -4.73
CA TYR A 218 -0.63 3.32 -3.44
C TYR A 218 -2.13 3.46 -3.14
N GLY A 219 -2.98 3.15 -4.11
CA GLY A 219 -4.43 3.33 -4.07
C GLY A 219 -5.10 2.41 -5.08
N PRO A 220 -5.07 1.08 -4.87
CA PRO A 220 -5.51 0.08 -5.87
C PRO A 220 -6.98 0.22 -6.26
N ASP A 221 -7.81 0.70 -5.32
CA ASP A 221 -9.25 0.86 -5.47
C ASP A 221 -9.67 2.26 -5.94
N ASP A 222 -8.72 3.16 -6.20
CA ASP A 222 -9.04 4.50 -6.68
C ASP A 222 -9.76 4.41 -8.03
N HIS A 223 -10.93 5.03 -8.09
CA HIS A 223 -11.77 5.04 -9.28
C HIS A 223 -12.54 6.35 -9.37
N LEU A 224 -12.93 6.69 -10.58
CA LEU A 224 -13.94 7.70 -10.83
C LEU A 224 -15.27 7.02 -11.04
N LEU A 225 -16.30 7.50 -10.36
CA LEU A 225 -17.67 7.06 -10.54
C LEU A 225 -18.51 8.21 -11.07
N TYR A 226 -19.09 8.01 -12.24
CA TYR A 226 -19.99 8.96 -12.87
C TYR A 226 -21.41 8.40 -12.92
N GLU A 227 -22.39 9.27 -12.73
CA GLU A 227 -23.75 9.05 -13.17
C GLU A 227 -23.93 9.61 -14.59
N TRP A 228 -24.38 8.74 -15.50
CA TRP A 228 -24.66 9.06 -16.89
C TRP A 228 -26.11 9.47 -17.07
N ILE A 229 -26.29 10.75 -17.37
CA ILE A 229 -27.57 11.36 -17.66
C ILE A 229 -27.65 11.49 -19.17
N ARG A 230 -28.46 10.66 -19.81
CA ARG A 230 -28.61 10.68 -21.27
C ARG A 230 -29.38 11.93 -21.68
N LEU A 231 -28.95 12.57 -22.76
CA LEU A 231 -29.75 13.59 -23.42
C LEU A 231 -31.02 12.91 -23.92
N ASN A 232 -32.11 13.15 -23.18
CA ASN A 232 -33.45 12.60 -23.30
C ASN A 232 -33.60 11.45 -24.32
N ALA A 233 -33.93 10.27 -23.80
CA ALA A 233 -34.88 9.41 -24.51
C ALA A 233 -36.26 10.11 -24.44
N ALA A 234 -36.43 11.12 -25.28
CA ALA A 234 -37.72 11.65 -25.68
C ALA A 234 -37.95 11.23 -27.13
#